data_AF-A0A5D2CY14-F1
#
_entry.id   AF-A0A5D2CY14-F1
#
_cell.length_a   1.000
_cell.length_b   1.000
_cell.length_c   1.000
_cell.angle_alpha   90.00
_cell.angle_beta   90.00
_cell.angle_gamma   90.00
#
_symmetry.space_group_name_H-M   'P 1'
#
loop_
_entity.id
_entity.type
_entity.pdbx_description
1 polymer ?
#
loop_
_entity_poly.entity_id
_entity_poly.type
_entity_poly.pdbx_seq_one_letter_code
_entity_poly.pdbx_strand_id
1 'polypeptide(L)' 'MAWVWLLCFMCCWWIFFHEEELRYQLFAVVKHFGFKPTFGHYVCYIRSSPNMWHKMNDLRVTCVEEEAVDTKVCSR' A
#
# COMPACT_ATOMS: atom_id res chain seq x y z
N MET A 1 -36.98 -18.94 30.22
CA MET A 1 -36.16 -19.60 29.19
C MET A 1 -36.04 -18.79 27.87
N ALA A 2 -36.25 -17.47 27.88
CA ALA A 2 -36.13 -16.61 26.68
C ALA A 2 -34.79 -15.84 26.58
N TRP A 3 -33.99 -15.83 27.66
CA TRP A 3 -32.75 -15.04 27.75
C TRP A 3 -31.53 -15.72 27.10
N VAL A 4 -31.56 -17.04 26.91
CA VAL A 4 -30.42 -17.80 26.32
C VAL A 4 -30.35 -17.62 24.80
N TRP A 5 -31.48 -17.30 24.14
CA TRP A 5 -31.54 -17.09 22.69
C TRP A 5 -31.03 -15.71 22.24
N LEU A 6 -31.12 -14.69 23.10
CA LEU A 6 -30.61 -13.34 22.82
C LEU A 6 -29.08 -13.26 22.89
N LEU A 7 -28.46 -14.04 23.78
CA LEU A 7 -26.99 -14.11 23.91
C LEU A 7 -26.33 -14.75 22.68
N CYS A 8 -26.97 -15.75 22.05
CA CYS A 8 -26.44 -16.39 20.84
C CYS A 8 -26.56 -15.48 19.60
N PHE A 9 -27.66 -14.72 19.48
CA PHE A 9 -27.83 -13.72 18.42
C PHE A 9 -26.89 -12.52 18.56
N MET A 10 -26.64 -12.04 19.79
CA MET A 10 -25.68 -10.96 20.03
C MET A 10 -24.23 -11.39 19.79
N CYS A 11 -23.86 -12.64 20.08
CA CYS A 11 -22.51 -13.13 19.83
C CYS A 11 -22.25 -13.25 18.31
N CYS A 12 -23.18 -13.81 17.53
CA CYS A 12 -23.07 -13.86 16.07
C CYS A 12 -23.01 -12.47 15.42
N TRP A 13 -23.73 -11.48 15.96
CA TRP A 13 -23.69 -10.12 15.41
C TRP A 13 -22.39 -9.38 15.77
N TRP A 14 -21.79 -9.64 16.93
CA TRP A 14 -20.49 -9.08 17.33
C TRP A 14 -19.31 -9.67 16.53
N ILE A 15 -19.35 -10.96 16.19
CA ILE A 15 -18.26 -11.61 15.45
C ILE A 15 -18.23 -11.15 13.97
N PHE A 16 -19.37 -10.72 13.41
CA PHE A 16 -19.48 -10.30 12.00
C PHE A 16 -19.22 -8.81 11.74
N PHE A 17 -19.13 -7.97 12.78
CA PHE A 17 -18.84 -6.53 12.65
C PHE A 17 -17.44 -6.17 13.18
N HIS A 18 -16.45 -7.04 12.97
CA HIS A 18 -15.08 -6.55 12.83
C HIS A 18 -14.87 -6.21 11.36
N GLU A 19 -15.39 -5.05 10.96
CA GLU A 19 -14.97 -4.41 9.71
C GLU A 19 -13.51 -3.98 9.95
N GLU A 20 -12.58 -4.94 9.92
CA GLU A 20 -11.19 -4.62 9.66
C GLU A 20 -11.18 -3.98 8.28
N GLU A 21 -11.19 -2.65 8.25
CA GLU A 21 -10.95 -1.90 7.03
C GLU A 21 -9.66 -2.47 6.42
N LEU A 22 -9.79 -3.14 5.27
CA LEU A 22 -8.67 -3.69 4.51
C LEU A 22 -7.82 -2.54 3.98
N ARG A 23 -6.97 -1.98 4.86
CA ARG A 23 -6.08 -0.86 4.56
C ARG A 23 -4.78 -1.40 3.97
N TYR A 24 -4.59 -1.18 2.68
CA TYR A 24 -3.32 -1.44 2.01
C TYR A 24 -2.39 -0.24 2.17
N GLN A 25 -1.13 -0.51 2.51
CA GLN A 25 -0.07 0.50 2.53
C GLN A 25 0.86 0.30 1.36
N LEU A 26 1.20 1.38 0.65
CA LEU A 26 2.12 1.32 -0.47
C LEU A 26 3.52 0.94 0.03
N PHE A 27 4.03 -0.18 -0.48
CA PHE A 27 5.35 -0.72 -0.12
C PHE A 27 6.42 -0.42 -1.17
N ALA A 28 6.07 -0.50 -2.45
CA ALA A 28 7.03 -0.26 -3.53
C ALA A 28 6.36 0.30 -4.78
N VAL A 29 7.12 1.05 -5.57
CA VAL A 29 6.71 1.62 -6.86
C VAL A 29 7.81 1.37 -7.89
N VAL A 30 7.44 0.93 -9.09
CA VAL A 30 8.34 0.89 -10.24
C VAL A 30 7.95 2.03 -11.17
N LYS A 31 8.90 2.92 -11.46
CA LYS A 31 8.72 4.07 -12.33
C LYS A 31 9.49 3.88 -13.63
N HIS A 32 8.80 4.11 -14.74
CA HIS A 32 9.40 4.11 -16.07
C HIS A 32 9.69 5.56 -16.51
N PHE A 33 10.92 5.81 -16.94
CA PHE A 33 11.39 7.06 -17.51
C PHE A 33 11.66 6.85 -19.00
N GLY A 34 10.65 7.02 -19.82
CA GLY A 34 10.76 6.88 -21.27
C GLY A 34 9.46 7.22 -21.96
N PHE A 35 9.55 7.57 -23.25
CA PHE A 35 8.38 7.96 -24.03
C PHE A 35 7.56 6.75 -24.52
N LYS A 36 8.22 5.62 -24.81
CA LYS A 36 7.57 4.38 -25.21
C LYS A 36 7.87 3.28 -24.19
N PRO A 37 6.97 2.31 -24.01
CA PRO A 37 7.22 1.19 -23.09
C PRO A 37 8.36 0.26 -23.55
N THR A 38 8.80 0.37 -24.80
CA THR A 38 9.87 -0.44 -25.38
C THR A 38 11.27 0.13 -25.16
N PHE A 39 11.38 1.40 -24.75
CA PHE A 39 12.66 2.02 -24.46
C PHE A 39 12.54 3.12 -23.40
N GLY A 40 13.52 3.16 -22.50
CA GLY A 40 13.55 4.08 -21.38
C GLY A 40 14.35 3.49 -20.25
N HIS A 41 14.11 3.99 -19.05
CA HIS A 41 14.81 3.57 -17.85
C HIS A 41 13.86 3.24 -16.71
N TYR A 42 14.03 2.10 -16.07
CA TYR A 42 13.20 1.69 -14.94
C TYR A 42 13.95 1.91 -13.64
N VAL A 43 13.28 2.53 -12.67
CA VAL A 43 13.80 2.74 -11.32
C VAL A 43 12.74 2.27 -10.35
N CYS A 44 13.14 1.59 -9.28
CA CYS A 44 12.22 1.23 -8.20
C CYS A 44 12.42 2.10 -6.97
N TYR A 45 11.32 2.32 -6.26
CA TYR A 45 11.26 3.00 -4.98
C TYR A 45 10.69 1.99 -3.98
N ILE A 46 11.41 1.71 -2.90
CA ILE A 46 10.99 0.74 -1.88
C ILE A 46 10.90 1.46 -0.53
N ARG A 47 9.77 1.25 0.16
CA ARG A 47 9.51 1.78 1.49
C ARG A 47 10.07 0.81 2.52
N SER A 48 11.01 1.30 3.31
CA SER A 48 11.61 0.53 4.41
C SER A 48 10.94 0.83 5.76
N SER A 49 10.40 2.03 5.92
CA SER A 49 9.66 2.48 7.09
C SER A 49 8.67 3.57 6.69
N PRO A 50 7.72 3.95 7.56
CA PRO A 50 6.70 4.95 7.23
C PRO A 50 7.26 6.26 6.65
N ASN A 51 8.49 6.65 7.02
CA ASN A 51 9.07 7.92 6.58
C ASN A 51 10.38 7.72 5.80
N MET A 52 10.67 6.51 5.32
CA MET A 52 11.95 6.21 4.67
C MET A 52 11.77 5.39 3.40
N TRP A 53 12.10 6.03 2.29
CA TRP A 53 12.06 5.46 0.96
C TRP A 53 13.47 5.32 0.38
N HIS A 54 13.65 4.30 -0.44
CA HIS A 54 14.91 3.99 -1.11
C HIS A 54 14.67 3.98 -2.60
N LYS A 55 15.33 4.88 -3.32
CA LYS A 55 15.41 4.87 -4.78
C LYS A 55 16.53 3.93 -5.18
N MET A 56 16.20 2.85 -5.89
CA MET A 56 17.16 1.92 -6.46
C MET A 56 17.23 2.15 -7.96
N ASN A 57 18.33 2.77 -8.38
CA ASN A 57 18.65 3.06 -9.76
C ASN A 57 19.77 2.12 -10.21
N ASP A 58 19.39 0.94 -10.71
CA ASP A 58 20.30 -0.16 -11.01
C ASP A 58 21.22 -0.48 -9.82
N LEU A 59 22.51 -0.20 -9.95
CA LEU A 59 23.53 -0.44 -8.93
C LEU A 59 23.60 0.66 -7.85
N ARG A 60 22.93 1.81 -8.07
CA ARG A 60 22.96 2.96 -7.16
C ARG A 60 21.69 3.00 -6.32
N VAL A 61 21.85 2.84 -5.01
CA VAL A 61 20.78 2.98 -4.02
C VAL A 61 20.94 4.28 -3.25
N THR A 62 19.87 5.06 -3.13
CA THR A 62 19.86 6.34 -2.39
C THR A 62 18.59 6.46 -1.56
N CYS A 63 18.72 6.94 -0.32
CA CYS A 63 17.56 7.31 0.50
C CYS A 63 16.89 8.58 -0.05
N VAL A 64 15.57 8.58 -0.08
CA VAL A 64 14.75 9.69 -0.56
C VAL A 64 13.55 9.89 0.35
N GLU A 65 13.02 11.11 0.38
CA GLU A 65 11.76 11.44 1.05
C GLU A 65 10.56 10.93 0.23
N GLU A 66 9.39 10.82 0.86
CA GLU A 66 8.18 10.30 0.21
C GLU A 66 7.71 11.20 -0.94
N GLU A 67 7.94 12.51 -0.83
CA GLU A 67 7.65 13.51 -1.85
C GLU A 67 8.40 13.25 -3.17
N ALA A 68 9.57 12.60 -3.10
CA ALA A 68 10.34 12.20 -4.28
C ALA A 68 9.77 10.95 -4.96
N VAL A 69 8.97 10.16 -4.23
CA VAL A 69 8.17 9.07 -4.76
C VAL A 69 6.91 9.71 -5.35
N ASP A 70 7.06 10.31 -6.52
CA ASP A 70 6.00 11.00 -7.25
C ASP A 70 4.89 10.00 -7.66
N THR A 71 4.02 9.69 -6.70
CA THR A 71 2.79 8.90 -6.84
C THR A 71 1.66 9.80 -7.29
N LYS A 72 1.87 10.55 -8.38
CA LYS A 72 0.72 10.94 -9.19
C LYS A 72 0.21 9.64 -9.81
N VAL A 73 -0.72 9.00 -9.11
CA VAL A 73 -1.60 8.01 -9.74
C VAL A 73 -2.04 8.67 -11.03
N CYS A 74 -1.71 8.05 -12.16
CA CYS A 74 -2.07 8.57 -13.46
C CYS A 74 -3.60 8.67 -13.48
N SER A 75 -4.11 9.84 -13.12
CA SER A 75 -5.50 10.22 -13.25
C SER A 75 -5.75 10.24 -14.74
N ARG A 76 -6.35 9.15 -15.23
CA ARG A 76 -7.04 9.16 -16.51
C ARG A 76 -8.17 10.17 -16.46
#